data_AF-A0A4V6E8L5-F1
#
_entry.id   AF-A0A4V6E8L5-F1
#
_cell.length_a   1.000
_cell.length_b   1.000
_cell.length_c   1.000
_cell.angle_alpha   90.00
_cell.angle_beta   90.00
_cell.angle_gamma   90.00
#
_symmetry.space_group_name_H-M   'P 1'
#
loop_
_entity.id
_entity.type
_entity.pdbx_description
1 polymer ?
#
loop_
_entity_poly.entity_id
_entity_poly.type
_entity_poly.pdbx_seq_one_letter_code
_entity_poly.pdbx_strand_id
1 'polypeptide(L)'
;MTGALSVTAPVAAQVTAIEASLLAFVVLTALATAFARDVLAAVIIFGAYSLGMAALYVFYRAPDVALTEAAISAGVTTVLLLLTLAKTTRIDHEAAFESVNYPAAGAAAFLFVWLLLTMDAIPAIGSPNAPV
;
A
#
# COMPACT_ATOMS: atom_id res chain seq x y z
N MET A 1 -3.42 -44.43 19.33
CA MET A 1 -3.06 -44.01 17.96
C MET A 1 -3.04 -42.49 17.94
N THR A 2 -1.93 -41.92 18.42
CA THR A 2 -1.70 -40.48 18.59
C THR A 2 -1.20 -39.88 17.28
N GLY A 3 -2.08 -39.23 16.53
CA GLY A 3 -1.71 -38.47 15.32
C GLY A 3 -0.93 -37.23 15.72
N ALA A 4 0.38 -37.25 15.47
CA ALA A 4 1.22 -36.08 15.64
C ALA A 4 0.76 -34.99 14.66
N LEU A 5 0.27 -33.88 15.21
CA LEU A 5 0.12 -32.62 14.47
C LEU A 5 1.52 -32.12 14.15
N SER A 6 2.06 -32.54 13.00
CA SER A 6 3.27 -31.95 12.44
C SER A 6 2.92 -30.53 11.99
N VAL A 7 3.04 -29.57 12.91
CA VAL A 7 3.06 -28.15 12.57
C VAL A 7 4.32 -27.94 11.73
N THR A 8 4.15 -27.96 10.42
CA THR A 8 5.22 -27.60 9.48
C THR A 8 5.70 -26.22 9.87
N ALA A 9 6.97 -26.09 10.25
CA ALA A 9 7.55 -24.80 10.61
C ALA A 9 7.23 -23.78 9.50
N PRO A 10 6.88 -22.52 9.84
CA PRO A 10 6.62 -21.52 8.83
C PRO A 10 7.84 -21.44 7.91
N VAL A 11 7.64 -21.69 6.62
CA VAL A 11 8.67 -21.45 5.61
C VAL A 11 8.95 -19.96 5.69
N ALA A 12 10.13 -19.59 6.19
CA ALA A 12 10.55 -18.19 6.22
C ALA A 12 10.43 -17.64 4.80
N ALA A 13 9.55 -16.65 4.61
CA ALA A 13 9.42 -15.99 3.32
C ALA A 13 10.81 -15.45 2.93
N GLN A 14 11.40 -16.02 1.88
CA GLN A 14 12.70 -15.59 1.41
C GLN A 14 12.49 -14.30 0.62
N VAL A 15 12.60 -13.16 1.31
CA VAL A 15 12.50 -11.84 0.69
C VAL A 15 13.70 -11.66 -0.23
N THR A 16 13.45 -11.55 -1.53
CA THR A 16 14.52 -11.31 -2.50
C THR A 16 15.02 -9.88 -2.39
N ALA A 17 16.25 -9.59 -2.85
CA ALA A 17 16.76 -8.23 -2.85
C ALA A 17 15.89 -7.26 -3.68
N ILE A 18 15.33 -7.76 -4.79
CA ILE A 18 14.41 -6.99 -5.65
C ILE A 18 13.14 -6.65 -4.87
N GLU A 19 12.50 -7.65 -4.25
CA GLU A 19 11.30 -7.46 -3.43
C GLU A 19 11.55 -6.48 -2.27
N ALA A 20 12.65 -6.66 -1.54
CA ALA A 20 13.04 -5.75 -0.46
C ALA A 20 13.22 -4.31 -0.96
N SER A 21 13.86 -4.11 -2.12
CA SER A 21 14.04 -2.78 -2.70
C SER A 21 12.72 -2.13 -3.15
N LEU A 22 11.79 -2.90 -3.72
CA LEU A 22 10.46 -2.41 -4.09
C LEU A 22 9.64 -2.05 -2.86
N LEU A 23 9.65 -2.88 -1.82
CA LEU A 23 9.00 -2.59 -0.55
C LEU A 23 9.57 -1.33 0.10
N ALA A 24 10.90 -1.20 0.12
CA ALA A 24 11.56 0.00 0.62
C ALA A 24 11.16 1.24 -0.19
N PHE A 25 11.14 1.15 -1.51
CA PHE A 25 10.70 2.24 -2.39
C PHE A 25 9.25 2.67 -2.08
N VAL A 26 8.33 1.71 -1.93
CA VAL A 26 6.92 1.98 -1.58
C VAL A 26 6.80 2.65 -0.22
N VAL A 27 7.47 2.13 0.81
CA VAL A 27 7.42 2.73 2.16
C VAL A 27 8.02 4.14 2.16
N LEU A 28 9.16 4.32 1.51
CA LEU A 28 9.83 5.62 1.45
C LEU A 28 8.99 6.66 0.70
N THR A 29 8.39 6.30 -0.43
CA THR A 29 7.51 7.19 -1.20
C THR A 29 6.23 7.50 -0.44
N ALA A 30 5.62 6.54 0.25
CA ALA A 30 4.46 6.78 1.11
C ALA A 30 4.76 7.80 2.23
N LEU A 31 5.89 7.62 2.92
CA LEU A 31 6.34 8.58 3.95
C LEU A 31 6.63 9.95 3.33
N ALA A 32 7.34 10.00 2.20
CA ALA A 32 7.66 11.24 1.51
C ALA A 32 6.39 11.99 1.05
N THR A 33 5.36 11.28 0.57
CA THR A 33 4.05 11.86 0.26
C THR A 33 3.39 12.44 1.52
N ALA A 34 3.39 11.71 2.65
CA ALA A 34 2.77 12.16 3.88
C ALA A 34 3.44 13.41 4.48
N PHE A 35 4.75 13.57 4.28
CA PHE A 35 5.51 14.73 4.77
C PHE A 35 5.67 15.86 3.73
N ALA A 36 5.15 15.69 2.51
CA ALA A 36 5.26 16.69 1.46
C ALA A 36 4.44 17.94 1.80
N ARG A 37 5.11 19.09 1.94
CA ARG A 37 4.47 20.39 2.18
C ARG A 37 3.93 21.05 0.91
N ASP A 38 4.39 20.60 -0.25
CA ASP A 38 3.92 21.07 -1.54
C ASP A 38 2.98 20.03 -2.15
N VAL A 39 1.74 20.44 -2.47
CA VAL A 39 0.71 19.53 -2.98
C VAL A 39 1.11 18.96 -4.35
N LEU A 40 1.79 19.72 -5.21
CA LEU A 40 2.28 19.20 -6.48
C LEU A 40 3.32 18.10 -6.25
N ALA A 41 4.27 18.35 -5.33
CA ALA A 41 5.26 17.34 -4.96
C ALA A 41 4.59 16.10 -4.35
N ALA A 42 3.60 16.28 -3.47
CA ALA A 42 2.85 15.19 -2.86
C ALA A 42 2.17 14.31 -3.92
N VAL A 43 1.52 14.92 -4.91
CA VAL A 43 0.84 14.22 -6.02
C VAL A 43 1.85 13.44 -6.89
N ILE A 44 2.99 14.04 -7.21
CA ILE A 44 4.03 13.37 -8.01
C ILE A 44 4.62 12.17 -7.25
N ILE A 45 4.96 12.35 -5.97
CA ILE A 45 5.51 11.27 -5.13
C ILE A 45 4.46 10.17 -4.91
N PHE A 46 3.18 10.54 -4.75
CA PHE A 46 2.08 9.58 -4.64
C PHE A 46 1.92 8.74 -5.91
N GLY A 47 2.10 9.34 -7.10
CA GLY A 47 2.14 8.60 -8.35
C GLY A 47 3.31 7.60 -8.41
N ALA A 48 4.48 7.98 -7.88
CA ALA A 48 5.63 7.07 -7.76
C ALA A 48 5.36 5.91 -6.80
N TYR A 49 4.74 6.18 -5.64
CA TYR A 49 4.27 5.16 -4.69
C TYR A 49 3.37 4.13 -5.39
N SER A 50 2.38 4.60 -6.15
CA SER A 50 1.46 3.72 -6.87
C SER A 50 2.15 2.89 -7.94
N LEU A 51 3.08 3.46 -8.72
CA LEU A 51 3.90 2.70 -9.66
C LEU A 51 4.73 1.61 -8.96
N GLY A 52 5.22 1.88 -7.76
CA GLY A 52 5.90 0.89 -6.91
C GLY A 52 4.98 -0.28 -6.53
N MET A 53 3.73 0.03 -6.14
CA MET A 53 2.72 -0.99 -5.85
C MET A 53 2.35 -1.81 -7.09
N ALA A 54 2.17 -1.18 -8.26
CA ALA A 54 1.93 -1.89 -9.51
C ALA A 54 3.09 -2.84 -9.86
N ALA A 55 4.34 -2.40 -9.66
CA ALA A 55 5.52 -3.26 -9.85
C ALA A 55 5.55 -4.46 -8.87
N LEU A 56 5.15 -4.26 -7.60
CA LEU A 56 4.98 -5.35 -6.65
C LEU A 56 3.91 -6.35 -7.10
N TYR A 57 2.78 -5.89 -7.63
CA TYR A 57 1.75 -6.78 -8.16
C TYR A 57 2.26 -7.61 -9.36
N VAL A 58 3.04 -7.02 -10.27
CA VAL A 58 3.71 -7.78 -11.33
C VAL A 58 4.66 -8.82 -10.73
N PHE A 59 5.46 -8.43 -9.73
CA PHE A 59 6.41 -9.32 -9.05
C PHE A 59 5.69 -10.52 -8.41
N TYR A 60 4.53 -10.29 -7.80
CA TYR A 60 3.66 -11.33 -7.22
C TYR A 60 2.76 -12.05 -8.24
N ARG A 61 3.02 -11.89 -9.54
CA ARG A 61 2.29 -12.57 -10.62
C ARG A 61 0.79 -12.23 -10.66
N ALA A 62 0.43 -11.01 -10.29
CA ALA A 62 -0.91 -10.45 -10.41
C ALA A 62 -0.95 -9.33 -11.49
N PRO A 63 -0.77 -9.68 -12.78
CA PRO A 63 -0.63 -8.69 -13.85
C PRO A 63 -1.92 -7.87 -14.10
N ASP A 64 -3.10 -8.46 -13.89
CA ASP A 64 -4.38 -7.76 -14.10
C ASP A 64 -4.57 -6.65 -13.06
N VAL A 65 -4.23 -6.94 -11.81
CA VAL A 65 -4.24 -5.95 -10.71
C VAL A 65 -3.16 -4.89 -10.95
N ALA A 66 -1.97 -5.29 -11.41
CA ALA A 66 -0.91 -4.35 -11.74
C ALA A 66 -1.31 -3.36 -12.85
N LEU A 67 -1.95 -3.86 -13.92
CA LEU A 67 -2.37 -3.04 -15.04
C LEU A 67 -3.45 -2.02 -14.62
N THR A 68 -4.44 -2.48 -13.85
CA THR A 68 -5.51 -1.61 -13.36
C THR A 68 -4.98 -0.57 -12.37
N GLU A 69 -4.06 -0.94 -11.48
CA GLU A 69 -3.46 0.01 -10.55
C GLU A 69 -2.60 1.05 -11.27
N ALA A 70 -1.76 0.64 -12.23
CA ALA A 70 -0.97 1.57 -13.02
C ALA A 70 -1.85 2.53 -13.84
N ALA A 71 -2.94 2.05 -14.43
CA ALA A 71 -3.86 2.88 -15.21
C ALA A 71 -4.65 3.87 -14.33
N ILE A 72 -5.19 3.41 -13.21
CA ILE A 72 -6.06 4.22 -12.35
C ILE A 72 -5.22 5.20 -11.53
N SER A 73 -4.20 4.74 -10.84
CA SER A 73 -3.57 5.53 -9.78
C SER A 73 -2.41 6.37 -10.31
N ALA A 74 -1.49 5.80 -11.09
CA ALA A 74 -0.45 6.58 -11.78
C ALA A 74 -1.00 7.39 -12.98
N GLY A 75 -2.05 6.89 -13.65
CA GLY A 75 -2.70 7.58 -14.76
C GLY A 75 -3.80 8.55 -14.32
N VAL A 76 -5.02 8.04 -14.15
CA VAL A 76 -6.23 8.86 -13.98
C VAL A 76 -6.20 9.72 -12.71
N THR A 77 -5.89 9.14 -11.56
CA THR A 77 -5.87 9.84 -10.27
C THR A 77 -4.83 10.95 -10.27
N THR A 78 -3.61 10.71 -10.75
CA THR A 78 -2.60 11.76 -10.91
C THR A 78 -3.11 12.91 -11.77
N VAL A 79 -3.70 12.63 -12.94
CA VAL A 79 -4.24 13.68 -13.82
C VAL A 79 -5.36 14.46 -13.14
N LEU A 80 -6.28 13.79 -12.45
CA LEU A 80 -7.39 14.44 -11.74
C LEU A 80 -6.90 15.29 -10.56
N LEU A 81 -5.88 14.84 -9.81
CA LEU A 81 -5.26 15.61 -8.74
C LEU A 81 -4.53 16.85 -9.28
N LEU A 82 -3.79 16.71 -10.38
CA LEU A 82 -3.14 17.83 -11.05
C LEU A 82 -4.15 18.84 -11.61
N LEU A 83 -5.24 18.36 -12.22
CA LEU A 83 -6.32 19.21 -12.71
C LEU A 83 -7.02 19.94 -11.56
N THR A 84 -7.23 19.26 -10.43
CA THR A 84 -7.79 19.86 -9.22
C THR A 84 -6.87 20.96 -8.72
N LEU A 85 -5.57 20.67 -8.60
CA LEU A 85 -4.57 21.65 -8.20
C LEU A 85 -4.55 22.88 -9.12
N ALA A 86 -4.59 22.66 -10.43
CA ALA A 86 -4.66 23.74 -11.43
C ALA A 86 -5.93 24.61 -11.33
N LYS A 87 -7.02 24.07 -10.77
CA LYS A 87 -8.30 24.76 -10.60
C LYS A 87 -8.55 25.29 -9.20
N THR A 88 -7.62 25.08 -8.26
CA THR A 88 -7.72 25.54 -6.87
C THR A 88 -6.60 26.52 -6.53
N THR A 89 -6.82 27.37 -5.54
CA THR A 89 -5.75 28.20 -4.99
C THR A 89 -5.05 27.47 -3.85
N ARG A 90 -3.74 27.70 -3.71
CA ARG A 90 -2.98 27.25 -2.56
C ARG A 90 -3.41 28.06 -1.33
N ILE A 91 -3.77 27.37 -0.25
CA ILE A 91 -3.98 27.95 1.07
C ILE A 91 -2.86 27.42 1.95
N ASP A 92 -1.93 28.28 2.36
CA ASP A 92 -0.83 27.87 3.23
C ASP A 92 -1.39 27.59 4.64
N HIS A 93 -1.38 26.31 5.03
CA HIS A 93 -1.63 25.91 6.41
C HIS A 93 -0.30 25.93 7.17
N GLU A 94 -0.19 26.81 8.18
CA GLU A 94 1.04 26.97 8.97
C GLU A 94 1.30 25.79 9.94
N ALA A 95 0.27 25.01 10.25
CA ALA A 95 0.38 23.82 11.10
C ALA A 95 0.62 22.55 10.24
N ALA A 96 1.79 21.92 10.42
CA ALA A 96 2.09 20.63 9.78
C ALA A 96 1.33 19.44 10.40
N PHE A 97 0.79 19.61 11.60
CA PHE A 97 0.01 18.59 12.31
C PHE A 97 -1.30 19.20 12.77
N GLU A 98 -2.39 18.79 12.11
CA GLU A 98 -3.73 19.07 12.60
C GLU A 98 -3.97 18.23 13.87
N SER A 99 -4.78 18.74 14.79
CA SER A 99 -5.13 17.97 15.99
C SER A 99 -5.74 16.62 15.59
N VAL A 100 -5.26 15.53 16.20
CA VAL A 100 -5.74 14.20 15.85
C VAL A 100 -7.22 14.10 16.21
N ASN A 101 -8.07 13.96 15.19
CA ASN A 101 -9.48 13.66 15.39
C ASN A 101 -9.58 12.22 15.91
N TYR A 102 -9.62 12.08 17.24
CA TYR A 102 -9.70 10.78 17.92
C TYR A 102 -10.82 9.86 17.38
N PRO A 103 -12.04 10.35 17.04
CA PRO A 103 -13.04 9.53 16.36
C PRO A 103 -12.55 8.96 15.02
N ALA A 104 -11.97 9.80 14.16
CA ALA A 104 -11.44 9.36 12.87
C ALA A 104 -10.25 8.40 13.02
N ALA A 105 -9.35 8.68 13.98
CA ALA A 105 -8.25 7.80 14.32
C ALA A 105 -8.75 6.45 14.84
N GLY A 106 -9.79 6.46 15.68
CA GLY A 106 -10.45 5.26 16.17
C GLY A 106 -11.09 4.44 15.05
N ALA A 107 -11.77 5.09 14.11
CA ALA A 107 -12.35 4.43 12.94
C ALA A 107 -11.28 3.81 12.02
N ALA A 108 -10.19 4.53 11.78
CA ALA A 108 -9.07 4.05 10.98
C ALA A 108 -8.34 2.87 11.66
N ALA A 109 -8.08 2.98 12.97
CA ALA A 109 -7.49 1.91 13.76
C ALA A 109 -8.39 0.68 13.82
N PHE A 110 -9.70 0.87 13.99
CA PHE A 110 -10.68 -0.21 13.94
C PHE A 110 -10.64 -0.93 12.59
N LEU A 111 -10.67 -0.19 11.48
CA LEU A 111 -10.59 -0.78 10.14
C LEU A 111 -9.28 -1.55 9.95
N PHE A 112 -8.15 -0.96 10.35
CA PHE A 112 -6.84 -1.59 10.23
C PHE A 112 -6.75 -2.89 11.04
N VAL A 113 -7.17 -2.87 12.30
CA VAL A 113 -7.21 -4.06 13.15
C VAL A 113 -8.16 -5.11 12.59
N TRP A 114 -9.35 -4.70 12.13
CA TRP A 114 -10.31 -5.60 11.51
C TRP A 114 -9.72 -6.32 10.30
N LEU A 115 -9.02 -5.61 9.42
CA LEU A 115 -8.33 -6.21 8.28
C LEU A 115 -7.18 -7.13 8.72
N LEU A 116 -6.40 -6.77 9.73
CA LEU A 116 -5.35 -7.63 10.27
C LEU A 116 -5.90 -8.95 10.83
N LEU A 117 -7.04 -8.92 11.52
CA LEU A 117 -7.69 -10.12 12.03
C LEU A 117 -8.18 -11.07 10.91
N THR A 118 -8.32 -10.58 9.68
CA THR A 118 -8.65 -11.41 8.51
C THR A 118 -7.45 -12.04 7.82
N MET A 119 -6.22 -11.65 8.16
CA MET A 119 -5.00 -12.15 7.51
C MET A 119 -4.79 -13.65 7.74
N ASP A 120 -5.20 -14.19 8.89
CA ASP A 120 -5.08 -15.62 9.21
C ASP A 120 -5.94 -16.50 8.27
N ALA A 121 -6.94 -15.92 7.59
CA ALA A 121 -7.78 -16.62 6.64
C ALA A 121 -7.12 -16.78 5.25
N ILE A 122 -6.00 -16.10 4.98
CA ILE A 122 -5.31 -16.15 3.69
C ILE A 122 -4.30 -17.31 3.71
N PRO A 123 -4.46 -18.34 2.84
CA PRO A 123 -3.50 -19.44 2.76
C PRO A 123 -2.10 -18.94 2.41
N ALA A 124 -1.07 -19.62 2.92
CA ALA A 124 0.30 -19.31 2.55
C ALA A 124 0.48 -19.40 1.02
N ILE A 125 1.23 -18.44 0.48
CA ILE A 125 1.54 -18.35 -0.95
C ILE A 125 2.23 -19.65 -1.38
N GLY A 126 1.63 -20.37 -2.34
CA GLY A 126 2.15 -21.66 -2.84
C GLY A 126 1.76 -22.89 -2.02
N SER A 127 0.82 -22.78 -1.07
CA SER A 127 0.33 -23.95 -0.32
C SER A 127 -0.43 -24.93 -1.24
N PRO A 128 -0.19 -26.26 -1.13
CA PRO A 128 -0.88 -27.27 -1.95
C PRO A 128 -2.40 -27.34 -1.73
N ASN A 129 -2.89 -26.77 -0.64
CA ASN A 129 -4.30 -26.74 -0.25
C ASN A 129 -4.97 -25.38 -0.56
N ALA A 130 -4.31 -24.48 -1.30
CA ALA A 130 -4.93 -23.23 -1.72
C ALA A 130 -6.15 -23.53 -2.64
N PRO A 131 -7.30 -22.86 -2.45
CA PRO A 131 -8.42 -22.94 -3.38
C PRO A 131 -7.95 -22.51 -4.79
N VAL A 132 -8.28 -23.32 -5.81
CA VAL A 132 -8.01 -23.01 -7.23
C VAL A 132 -9.09 -22.08 -7.82
#